data_AF-A0A8H5S8D8-F1
#
_entry.id   AF-A0A8H5S8D8-F1
#
_cell.length_a   1.000
_cell.length_b   1.000
_cell.length_c   1.000
_cell.angle_alpha   90.00
_cell.angle_beta   90.00
_cell.angle_gamma   90.00
#
_symmetry.space_group_name_H-M   'P 1'
#
loop_
_entity.id
_entity.type
_entity.pdbx_description
1 polymer ?
#
loop_
_entity_poly.entity_id
_entity_poly.type
_entity_poly.pdbx_seq_one_letter_code
_entity_poly.pdbx_strand_id
1 'polypeptide(L)'
;MAPLMNFVGRKLVDLYEFNLQEIYVFLRDVAKDPESFNIPDAESKKVRLRAIYEQMLTLCPLDKNNIDEVKKHVKAENYEPRKGDRLKGEIDKNFEPPQHIHRRLTREEKPAQNQKTWAKIEVNPDNGWRHNYPYRPGVVELPYWSHYDLLGLFLSLMGPAQPNSDRYNFFLPLTAVYTHWAFTIGGSRNVGHRRERSVQAMAITPQPGHGPPPTIFQCTWIEGSDGNVDFSLGASMGGHNYGKRRVLGDWGTMLQKTRFTLLNDWNSIKTSKWKNQKNQDVLFSFEDSPSIDSGRSKTKFGNCGETYPFVHLLGTYRESASRKEVKGLALASAFLNIEALRNAYSLKEISVKQVATAELNNFLPWENAPSAKDFKENEGSKAEAEVKENGHLLSL
;
A
#
# COMPACT_ATOMS: atom_id res chain seq x y z
N MET A 1 -24.59 10.59 -13.90
CA MET A 1 -23.58 9.88 -13.09
C MET A 1 -24.16 9.75 -11.68
N ALA A 2 -23.95 8.62 -10.99
CA ALA A 2 -24.46 8.42 -9.64
C ALA A 2 -23.81 9.41 -8.64
N PRO A 3 -24.52 9.87 -7.60
CA PRO A 3 -23.92 10.70 -6.56
C PRO A 3 -22.82 9.94 -5.84
N LEU A 4 -21.84 10.68 -5.30
CA LEU A 4 -20.80 10.10 -4.45
C LEU A 4 -21.44 9.41 -3.25
N MET A 5 -20.95 8.20 -2.97
CA MET A 5 -21.43 7.41 -1.84
C MET A 5 -20.83 7.91 -0.53
N ASN A 6 -21.58 7.72 0.56
CA ASN A 6 -21.05 7.92 1.89
C ASN A 6 -20.22 6.71 2.31
N PHE A 7 -19.20 6.95 3.12
CA PHE A 7 -18.43 5.94 3.80
C PHE A 7 -18.55 6.16 5.29
N VAL A 8 -19.03 5.15 6.02
CA VAL A 8 -19.29 5.20 7.47
C VAL A 8 -20.03 6.45 7.96
N GLY A 9 -21.11 6.79 7.25
CA GLY A 9 -21.94 7.96 7.57
C GLY A 9 -21.33 9.33 7.22
N ARG A 10 -20.16 9.36 6.56
CA ARG A 10 -19.51 10.60 6.11
C ARG A 10 -19.35 10.63 4.60
N LYS A 11 -19.31 11.82 4.02
CA LYS A 11 -19.00 11.94 2.59
C LYS A 11 -17.52 11.69 2.38
N LEU A 12 -17.18 10.96 1.32
CA LEU A 12 -15.77 10.71 0.97
C LEU A 12 -14.98 12.00 0.72
N VAL A 13 -15.65 13.07 0.27
CA VAL A 13 -15.03 14.40 0.11
C VAL A 13 -14.58 15.00 1.44
N ASP A 14 -15.40 14.89 2.49
CA ASP A 14 -15.06 15.45 3.80
C ASP A 14 -13.85 14.71 4.38
N LEU A 15 -13.80 13.39 4.21
CA LEU A 15 -12.67 12.56 4.63
C LEU A 15 -11.39 12.90 3.87
N TYR A 16 -11.47 13.19 2.57
CA TYR A 16 -10.30 13.55 1.76
C TYR A 16 -9.63 14.83 2.25
N GLU A 17 -10.41 15.81 2.75
CA GLU A 17 -9.89 17.10 3.23
C GLU A 17 -9.26 17.04 4.62
N PHE A 18 -9.32 15.90 5.33
CA PHE A 18 -8.80 15.79 6.68
C PHE A 18 -7.29 16.06 6.74
N ASN A 19 -6.92 16.99 7.62
CA ASN A 19 -5.54 17.19 8.02
C ASN A 19 -5.06 16.06 8.95
N LEU A 20 -3.77 16.05 9.27
CA LEU A 20 -3.16 15.02 10.12
C LEU A 20 -3.91 14.80 11.44
N GLN A 21 -4.25 15.87 12.16
CA GLN A 21 -4.94 15.76 13.45
C GLN A 21 -6.35 15.18 13.28
N GLU A 22 -7.08 15.62 12.26
CA GLU A 22 -8.43 15.13 11.96
C GLU A 22 -8.43 13.65 11.59
N ILE A 23 -7.43 13.19 10.82
CA ILE A 23 -7.26 11.77 10.48
C ILE A 23 -7.11 10.94 11.77
N TYR A 24 -6.18 11.30 12.66
CA TYR A 24 -5.96 10.52 13.89
C TYR A 24 -7.13 10.58 14.86
N VAL A 25 -7.80 11.74 14.98
CA VAL A 25 -9.02 11.87 15.80
C VAL A 25 -10.10 10.95 15.25
N PHE A 26 -10.30 10.95 13.93
CA PHE A 26 -11.27 10.07 13.28
C PHE A 26 -10.95 8.59 13.51
N LEU A 27 -9.71 8.16 13.26
CA LEU A 27 -9.28 6.77 13.47
C LEU A 27 -9.45 6.35 14.94
N ARG A 28 -9.10 7.21 15.89
CA ARG A 28 -9.28 6.99 17.33
C ARG A 28 -10.75 6.80 17.68
N ASP A 29 -11.60 7.69 17.18
CA ASP A 29 -13.02 7.72 17.54
C ASP A 29 -13.74 6.51 16.94
N VAL A 30 -13.42 6.13 15.69
CA VAL A 30 -13.88 4.88 15.05
C VAL A 30 -13.41 3.65 15.83
N ALA A 31 -12.14 3.62 16.27
CA ALA A 31 -11.61 2.50 17.05
C ALA A 31 -12.25 2.38 18.45
N LYS A 32 -12.65 3.52 19.04
CA LYS A 32 -13.27 3.58 20.36
C LYS A 32 -14.75 3.20 20.31
N ASP A 33 -15.47 3.67 19.30
CA ASP A 33 -16.91 3.54 19.18
C ASP A 33 -17.34 3.36 17.70
N PRO A 34 -17.08 2.19 17.10
CA PRO A 34 -17.38 1.96 15.69
C PRO A 34 -18.89 1.98 15.37
N GLU A 35 -19.74 1.74 16.36
CA GLU A 35 -21.21 1.79 16.21
C GLU A 35 -21.69 3.20 15.86
N SER A 36 -21.12 4.24 16.50
CA SER A 36 -21.45 5.64 16.18
C SER A 36 -21.14 6.07 14.74
N PHE A 37 -20.36 5.26 14.01
CA PHE A 37 -20.02 5.47 12.60
C PHE A 37 -20.80 4.56 11.65
N ASN A 38 -21.83 3.85 12.13
CA ASN A 38 -22.65 2.90 11.36
C ASN A 38 -21.82 1.76 10.73
N ILE A 39 -20.77 1.30 11.40
CA ILE A 39 -19.97 0.16 10.93
C ILE A 39 -20.73 -1.14 11.20
N PRO A 40 -21.01 -1.99 10.18
CA PRO A 40 -21.65 -3.28 10.39
C PRO A 40 -20.80 -4.19 11.27
N ASP A 41 -21.46 -4.95 12.15
CA ASP A 41 -20.82 -5.82 13.14
C ASP A 41 -19.82 -5.09 14.04
N ALA A 42 -20.10 -3.81 14.35
CA ALA A 42 -19.26 -2.90 15.13
C ALA A 42 -18.63 -3.56 16.36
N GLU A 43 -19.41 -4.25 17.19
CA GLU A 43 -18.91 -4.90 18.41
C GLU A 43 -17.87 -6.00 18.11
N SER A 44 -18.07 -6.78 17.05
CA SER A 44 -17.12 -7.82 16.65
C SER A 44 -15.81 -7.27 16.06
N LYS A 45 -15.85 -6.03 15.53
CA LYS A 45 -14.73 -5.35 14.88
C LYS A 45 -14.00 -4.39 15.82
N LYS A 46 -14.63 -3.92 16.89
CA LYS A 46 -14.11 -2.93 17.85
C LYS A 46 -12.73 -3.27 18.39
N VAL A 47 -12.56 -4.51 18.87
CA VAL A 47 -11.27 -4.99 19.39
C VAL A 47 -10.17 -4.93 18.32
N ARG A 48 -10.51 -5.25 17.08
CA ARG A 48 -9.56 -5.28 15.95
C ARG A 48 -9.20 -3.88 15.46
N LEU A 49 -10.20 -3.03 15.26
CA LEU A 49 -9.98 -1.61 14.91
C LEU A 49 -9.09 -0.94 15.95
N ARG A 50 -9.34 -1.19 17.24
CA ARG A 50 -8.48 -0.69 18.32
C ARG A 50 -7.05 -1.22 18.24
N ALA A 51 -6.86 -2.53 18.05
CA ALA A 51 -5.54 -3.12 17.93
C ALA A 51 -4.75 -2.54 16.74
N ILE A 52 -5.40 -2.38 15.59
CA ILE A 52 -4.79 -1.79 14.39
C ILE A 52 -4.40 -0.33 14.64
N TYR A 53 -5.28 0.46 15.26
CA TYR A 53 -5.02 1.85 15.59
C TYR A 53 -3.84 2.00 16.56
N GLU A 54 -3.80 1.21 17.65
CA GLU A 54 -2.68 1.21 18.61
C GLU A 54 -1.36 0.79 17.94
N GLN A 55 -1.41 -0.17 17.01
CA GLN A 55 -0.25 -0.57 16.22
C GLN A 55 0.20 0.53 15.24
N MET A 56 -0.73 1.22 14.58
CA MET A 56 -0.41 2.38 13.73
C MET A 56 0.29 3.48 14.54
N LEU A 57 -0.16 3.77 15.76
CA LEU A 57 0.49 4.73 16.66
C LEU A 57 1.92 4.32 17.04
N THR A 58 2.20 3.02 17.05
CA THR A 58 3.55 2.49 17.31
C THR A 58 4.50 2.74 16.12
N LEU A 59 3.99 2.71 14.89
CA LEU A 59 4.78 2.96 13.67
C LEU A 59 4.87 4.43 13.28
N CYS A 60 3.78 5.17 13.45
CA CYS A 60 3.65 6.58 13.10
C CYS A 60 3.04 7.32 14.30
N PRO A 61 3.83 7.61 15.34
CA PRO A 61 3.35 8.43 16.44
C PRO A 61 3.01 9.83 15.94
N LEU A 62 1.88 10.38 16.39
CA LEU A 62 1.47 11.76 16.14
C LEU A 62 2.64 12.72 16.41
N ASP A 63 3.16 13.33 15.36
CA ASP A 63 4.11 14.43 15.50
C ASP A 63 3.30 15.71 15.71
N LYS A 64 3.17 16.15 16.97
CA LYS A 64 3.38 17.53 17.48
C LYS A 64 2.54 17.80 18.75
N ASN A 65 3.24 18.20 19.81
CA ASN A 65 2.78 18.97 20.99
C ASN A 65 2.26 18.26 22.25
N ASN A 66 1.97 16.95 22.28
CA ASN A 66 1.76 16.27 23.56
C ASN A 66 2.36 14.85 23.59
N ILE A 67 3.68 14.82 23.64
CA ILE A 67 4.47 13.59 23.66
C ILE A 67 4.23 12.75 24.95
N ASP A 68 3.54 13.29 25.97
CA ASP A 68 3.08 12.54 27.14
C ASP A 68 1.88 11.64 26.87
N GLU A 69 0.99 11.99 25.93
CA GLU A 69 -0.12 11.12 25.52
C GLU A 69 0.37 10.00 24.61
N VAL A 70 1.21 10.33 23.62
CA VAL A 70 1.82 9.33 22.73
C VAL A 70 2.61 8.28 23.51
N LYS A 71 3.35 8.71 24.55
CA LYS A 71 4.07 7.82 25.46
C LYS A 71 3.20 6.79 26.17
N LYS A 72 1.95 7.14 26.49
CA LYS A 72 1.04 6.22 27.19
C LYS A 72 0.53 5.12 26.26
N HIS A 73 0.46 5.40 24.95
CA HIS A 73 -0.08 4.49 23.94
C HIS A 73 0.98 3.61 23.27
N VAL A 74 2.24 4.02 23.23
CA VAL A 74 3.32 3.26 22.59
C VAL A 74 4.04 2.38 23.61
N LYS A 75 3.79 1.06 23.56
CA LYS A 75 4.63 0.06 24.23
C LYS A 75 5.85 -0.24 23.37
N ALA A 76 7.01 -0.25 24.00
CA ALA A 76 8.37 -0.53 23.52
C ALA A 76 8.59 -1.17 22.12
N GLU A 77 9.55 -0.55 21.41
CA GLU A 77 10.53 -1.12 20.46
C GLU A 77 10.17 -1.29 18.97
N ASN A 78 11.08 -0.78 18.12
CA ASN A 78 11.25 -0.86 16.64
C ASN A 78 11.13 0.45 15.85
N TYR A 79 10.87 1.55 16.54
CA TYR A 79 11.06 2.90 16.04
C TYR A 79 11.72 3.70 17.15
N GLU A 80 12.92 4.24 16.98
CA GLU A 80 13.57 4.98 18.07
C GLU A 80 14.16 6.33 17.63
N PRO A 81 14.12 7.33 18.54
CA PRO A 81 14.28 7.11 19.98
C PRO A 81 13.06 7.36 20.86
N ARG A 82 13.05 6.60 21.97
CA ARG A 82 12.37 6.93 23.22
C ARG A 82 12.55 8.42 23.54
N LYS A 83 11.61 8.98 24.28
CA LYS A 83 11.54 10.41 24.67
C LYS A 83 12.77 10.96 25.47
N GLY A 84 13.90 10.27 25.52
CA GLY A 84 15.19 10.78 25.98
C GLY A 84 15.99 11.52 24.89
N ASP A 85 15.88 11.13 23.61
CA ASP A 85 16.85 11.59 22.61
C ASP A 85 16.32 12.57 21.55
N ARG A 86 15.00 12.80 21.44
CA ARG A 86 14.50 13.87 20.55
C ARG A 86 14.81 15.29 21.06
N LEU A 87 15.05 15.45 22.37
CA LEU A 87 15.51 16.71 22.95
C LEU A 87 17.05 16.85 22.94
N LYS A 88 17.79 15.76 22.71
CA LYS A 88 19.26 15.72 22.66
C LYS A 88 19.85 15.50 21.25
N GLY A 89 19.05 15.05 20.28
CA GLY A 89 19.48 14.80 18.90
C GLY A 89 20.16 13.45 18.64
N GLU A 90 20.06 12.47 19.56
CA GLU A 90 20.72 11.17 19.38
C GLU A 90 19.84 10.22 18.54
N ILE A 91 20.30 9.85 17.35
CA ILE A 91 19.63 8.91 16.44
C ILE A 91 20.22 7.52 16.65
N ASP A 92 19.39 6.50 16.78
CA ASP A 92 19.88 5.12 16.76
C ASP A 92 20.37 4.77 15.34
N LYS A 93 21.69 4.88 15.17
CA LYS A 93 22.41 4.57 13.92
C LYS A 93 22.27 3.10 13.50
N ASN A 94 21.75 2.23 14.36
CA ASN A 94 21.47 0.86 14.01
C ASN A 94 20.28 0.69 13.07
N PHE A 95 19.35 1.63 13.09
CA PHE A 95 18.11 1.60 12.32
C PHE A 95 18.01 2.70 11.26
N GLU A 96 19.12 3.33 10.88
CA GLU A 96 19.10 4.27 9.76
C GLU A 96 19.00 3.56 8.39
N PRO A 97 18.28 4.15 7.40
CA PRO A 97 17.53 5.39 7.52
C PRO A 97 16.20 5.15 8.24
N PRO A 98 15.63 6.21 8.86
CA PRO A 98 14.28 6.17 9.37
C PRO A 98 13.27 5.70 8.30
N GLN A 99 12.38 4.78 8.67
CA GLN A 99 11.32 4.22 7.82
C GLN A 99 10.13 3.85 8.70
N HIS A 100 8.94 3.77 8.09
CA HIS A 100 7.72 3.34 8.77
C HIS A 100 7.47 1.83 8.66
N ILE A 101 8.54 1.06 8.88
CA ILE A 101 8.53 -0.40 8.79
C ILE A 101 8.94 -0.99 10.13
N HIS A 102 8.15 -1.93 10.64
CA HIS A 102 8.49 -2.70 11.82
C HIS A 102 9.68 -3.63 11.52
N ARG A 103 10.80 -3.39 12.18
CA ARG A 103 12.09 -4.01 11.84
C ARG A 103 12.94 -4.16 13.08
N ARG A 104 13.84 -5.15 13.05
CA ARG A 104 14.82 -5.43 14.10
C ARG A 104 16.20 -5.64 13.48
N LEU A 105 17.24 -5.66 14.30
CA LEU A 105 18.56 -6.08 13.85
C LEU A 105 18.53 -7.54 13.42
N THR A 106 19.17 -7.83 12.29
CA THR A 106 19.37 -9.20 11.83
C THR A 106 20.21 -9.94 12.85
N ARG A 107 19.74 -11.12 13.28
CA ARG A 107 20.44 -11.95 14.29
C ARG A 107 21.66 -12.65 13.72
N GLU A 108 21.64 -12.93 12.42
CA GLU A 108 22.75 -13.58 11.73
C GLU A 108 23.93 -12.63 11.57
N GLU A 109 25.12 -13.12 11.91
CA GLU A 109 26.36 -12.37 11.72
C GLU A 109 26.57 -12.06 10.24
N LYS A 110 27.18 -10.89 9.98
CA LYS A 110 27.50 -10.48 8.62
C LYS A 110 28.50 -11.48 8.02
N PRO A 111 28.15 -12.18 6.92
CA PRO A 111 29.05 -13.19 6.37
C PRO A 111 30.30 -12.53 5.77
N ALA A 112 31.45 -13.20 5.96
CA ALA A 112 32.75 -12.73 5.44
C ALA A 112 32.79 -12.72 3.89
N GLN A 113 32.01 -13.60 3.25
CA GLN A 113 31.86 -13.73 1.80
C GLN A 113 30.37 -13.69 1.41
N ASN A 114 30.04 -13.17 0.23
CA ASN A 114 28.67 -13.00 -0.27
C ASN A 114 27.75 -12.08 0.56
N GLN A 115 28.16 -10.81 0.72
CA GLN A 115 27.32 -9.71 1.23
C GLN A 115 26.04 -9.44 0.40
N LYS A 116 25.80 -10.18 -0.69
CA LYS A 116 24.73 -9.90 -1.64
C LYS A 116 23.34 -10.20 -1.09
N THR A 117 23.20 -11.12 -0.13
CA THR A 117 21.88 -11.55 0.40
C THR A 117 21.63 -11.15 1.85
N TRP A 118 22.67 -10.74 2.58
CA TRP A 118 22.57 -10.31 3.98
C TRP A 118 22.10 -8.86 4.07
N ALA A 119 21.25 -8.57 5.06
CA ALA A 119 20.85 -7.22 5.44
C ALA A 119 21.15 -6.99 6.93
N LYS A 120 21.48 -5.75 7.32
CA LYS A 120 21.73 -5.36 8.73
C LYS A 120 20.47 -5.43 9.59
N ILE A 121 19.33 -5.16 8.95
CA ILE A 121 18.01 -5.15 9.55
C ILE A 121 17.13 -6.13 8.79
N GLU A 122 16.18 -6.71 9.52
CA GLU A 122 15.13 -7.57 8.97
C GLU A 122 13.75 -7.05 9.39
N VAL A 123 12.73 -7.39 8.62
CA VAL A 123 11.34 -7.13 9.01
C VAL A 123 11.06 -7.91 10.28
N ASN A 124 10.33 -7.31 11.22
CA ASN A 124 9.88 -8.01 12.42
C ASN A 124 8.39 -8.37 12.28
N PRO A 125 8.05 -9.57 11.77
CA PRO A 125 6.66 -10.03 11.67
C PRO A 125 6.19 -10.53 13.04
N ASP A 126 6.01 -9.62 13.98
CA ASP A 126 5.56 -9.94 15.34
C ASP A 126 4.22 -10.70 15.29
N ASN A 127 4.14 -11.80 16.03
CA ASN A 127 2.91 -12.60 16.12
C ASN A 127 1.75 -11.81 16.73
N GLY A 128 2.04 -10.81 17.59
CA GLY A 128 1.04 -9.89 18.12
C GLY A 128 0.54 -8.85 17.11
N TRP A 129 1.18 -8.75 15.93
CA TRP A 129 0.86 -7.78 14.87
C TRP A 129 0.13 -8.44 13.69
N ARG A 130 -0.47 -9.61 13.95
CA ARG A 130 -1.26 -10.34 12.98
C ARG A 130 -2.70 -9.87 13.05
N HIS A 131 -3.27 -9.59 11.89
CA HIS A 131 -4.65 -9.20 11.76
C HIS A 131 -5.36 -10.05 10.72
N ASN A 132 -6.63 -10.29 10.95
CA ASN A 132 -7.52 -10.86 9.96
C ASN A 132 -8.33 -9.77 9.25
N TYR A 133 -8.69 -10.06 8.01
CA TYR A 133 -9.71 -9.34 7.26
C TYR A 133 -11.11 -9.60 7.86
N PRO A 134 -12.15 -8.79 7.57
CA PRO A 134 -13.53 -9.09 7.94
C PRO A 134 -13.88 -10.58 7.83
N TYR A 135 -14.64 -11.07 8.80
CA TYR A 135 -14.91 -12.49 8.94
C TYR A 135 -15.74 -13.02 7.77
N ARG A 136 -15.10 -13.82 6.92
CA ARG A 136 -15.73 -14.71 5.94
C ARG A 136 -15.03 -16.08 6.01
N PRO A 137 -15.64 -17.18 5.56
CA PRO A 137 -14.99 -18.50 5.59
C PRO A 137 -13.62 -18.45 4.88
N GLY A 138 -12.58 -19.03 5.47
CA GLY A 138 -11.22 -19.04 4.89
C GLY A 138 -10.32 -17.85 5.22
N VAL A 139 -10.67 -17.05 6.23
CA VAL A 139 -9.87 -15.91 6.74
C VAL A 139 -8.44 -16.34 7.12
N VAL A 140 -7.45 -15.67 6.54
CA VAL A 140 -6.03 -15.81 6.88
C VAL A 140 -5.60 -14.61 7.74
N GLU A 141 -5.02 -14.89 8.90
CA GLU A 141 -4.34 -13.86 9.69
C GLU A 141 -2.97 -13.57 9.10
N LEU A 142 -2.72 -12.30 8.78
CA LEU A 142 -1.45 -11.85 8.22
C LEU A 142 -0.75 -10.88 9.16
N PRO A 143 0.59 -10.98 9.31
CA PRO A 143 1.37 -9.97 9.98
C PRO A 143 1.36 -8.68 9.16
N TYR A 144 1.13 -7.55 9.83
CA TYR A 144 1.22 -6.20 9.25
C TYR A 144 2.40 -5.46 9.87
N TRP A 145 3.30 -4.91 9.06
CA TRP A 145 4.51 -4.24 9.54
C TRP A 145 4.71 -2.84 8.95
N SER A 146 3.74 -2.34 8.21
CA SER A 146 3.77 -1.03 7.55
C SER A 146 2.49 -0.28 7.87
N HIS A 147 2.62 1.01 8.20
CA HIS A 147 1.45 1.83 8.51
C HIS A 147 0.53 2.03 7.30
N TYR A 148 1.08 2.02 6.08
CA TYR A 148 0.29 2.12 4.85
C TYR A 148 -0.68 0.93 4.76
N ASP A 149 -0.17 -0.29 4.95
CA ASP A 149 -0.97 -1.50 4.89
C ASP A 149 -1.97 -1.59 6.06
N LEU A 150 -1.58 -1.15 7.27
CA LEU A 150 -2.49 -1.06 8.42
C LEU A 150 -3.62 -0.06 8.20
N LEU A 151 -3.33 1.10 7.61
CA LEU A 151 -4.35 2.07 7.26
C LEU A 151 -5.32 1.49 6.22
N GLY A 152 -4.79 0.79 5.20
CA GLY A 152 -5.60 0.10 4.22
C GLY A 152 -6.52 -0.94 4.87
N LEU A 153 -6.00 -1.76 5.78
CA LEU A 153 -6.79 -2.73 6.55
C LEU A 153 -7.84 -2.05 7.43
N PHE A 154 -7.49 -0.97 8.14
CA PHE A 154 -8.40 -0.24 9.01
C PHE A 154 -9.62 0.26 8.21
N LEU A 155 -9.38 0.91 7.08
CA LEU A 155 -10.42 1.39 6.18
C LEU A 155 -11.23 0.22 5.59
N SER A 156 -10.61 -0.89 5.24
CA SER A 156 -11.34 -2.07 4.77
C SER A 156 -12.27 -2.70 5.81
N LEU A 157 -11.88 -2.71 7.10
CA LEU A 157 -12.71 -3.23 8.18
C LEU A 157 -13.97 -2.40 8.44
N MET A 158 -13.93 -1.11 8.09
CA MET A 158 -15.06 -0.19 8.22
C MET A 158 -16.16 -0.45 7.16
N GLY A 159 -15.86 -1.22 6.11
CA GLY A 159 -16.83 -1.66 5.10
C GLY A 159 -17.82 -2.73 5.62
N PRO A 160 -18.68 -3.28 4.75
CA PRO A 160 -18.60 -3.30 3.27
C PRO A 160 -18.99 -1.97 2.60
N ALA A 161 -18.77 -1.89 1.29
CA ALA A 161 -19.28 -0.79 0.48
C ALA A 161 -20.82 -0.88 0.33
N GLN A 162 -21.47 0.26 0.12
CA GLN A 162 -22.93 0.32 -0.01
C GLN A 162 -23.40 -0.37 -1.31
N PRO A 163 -24.64 -0.90 -1.37
CA PRO A 163 -25.22 -1.39 -2.61
C PRO A 163 -25.14 -0.32 -3.73
N ASN A 164 -24.82 -0.74 -4.95
CA ASN A 164 -24.56 0.13 -6.12
C ASN A 164 -23.27 0.96 -6.06
N SER A 165 -22.35 0.65 -5.14
CA SER A 165 -20.99 1.17 -5.19
C SER A 165 -20.30 0.70 -6.47
N ASP A 166 -19.72 1.63 -7.20
CA ASP A 166 -18.99 1.39 -8.43
C ASP A 166 -17.60 2.06 -8.40
N ARG A 167 -16.86 1.88 -9.50
CA ARG A 167 -15.50 2.40 -9.65
C ARG A 167 -15.42 3.90 -9.37
N TYR A 168 -16.39 4.69 -9.83
CA TYR A 168 -16.33 6.15 -9.86
C TYR A 168 -17.02 6.80 -8.65
N ASN A 169 -18.08 6.20 -8.12
CA ASN A 169 -18.86 6.78 -7.03
C ASN A 169 -18.35 6.40 -5.62
N PHE A 170 -17.52 5.35 -5.50
CA PHE A 170 -17.02 4.85 -4.20
C PHE A 170 -15.56 4.41 -4.24
N PHE A 171 -15.16 3.45 -5.08
CA PHE A 171 -13.82 2.83 -4.97
C PHE A 171 -12.68 3.77 -5.32
N LEU A 172 -12.80 4.55 -6.39
CA LEU A 172 -11.78 5.54 -6.76
C LEU A 172 -11.71 6.68 -5.72
N PRO A 173 -12.82 7.31 -5.30
CA PRO A 173 -12.79 8.31 -4.23
C PRO A 173 -12.22 7.78 -2.91
N LEU A 174 -12.58 6.57 -2.47
CA LEU A 174 -12.03 5.96 -1.26
C LEU A 174 -10.52 5.68 -1.39
N THR A 175 -10.07 5.21 -2.57
CA THR A 175 -8.64 5.05 -2.84
C THR A 175 -7.92 6.39 -2.78
N ALA A 176 -8.55 7.49 -3.23
CA ALA A 176 -7.98 8.83 -3.13
C ALA A 176 -7.88 9.31 -1.67
N VAL A 177 -8.90 9.06 -0.84
CA VAL A 177 -8.86 9.31 0.62
C VAL A 177 -7.71 8.55 1.26
N TYR A 178 -7.65 7.24 1.03
CA TYR A 178 -6.57 6.38 1.53
C TYR A 178 -5.19 6.87 1.10
N THR A 179 -5.03 7.21 -0.17
CA THR A 179 -3.79 7.75 -0.73
C THR A 179 -3.42 9.07 -0.05
N HIS A 180 -4.36 10.00 0.10
CA HIS A 180 -4.10 11.27 0.79
C HIS A 180 -3.66 11.05 2.24
N TRP A 181 -4.37 10.20 2.98
CA TRP A 181 -4.08 9.92 4.38
C TRP A 181 -2.74 9.22 4.58
N ALA A 182 -2.40 8.26 3.71
CA ALA A 182 -1.10 7.62 3.69
C ALA A 182 0.03 8.65 3.53
N PHE A 183 -0.12 9.62 2.63
CA PHE A 183 0.86 10.70 2.48
C PHE A 183 0.91 11.63 3.67
N THR A 184 -0.25 12.01 4.21
CA THR A 184 -0.36 12.94 5.34
C THR A 184 0.25 12.35 6.61
N ILE A 185 0.05 11.06 6.87
CA ILE A 185 0.65 10.32 7.99
C ILE A 185 2.12 10.01 7.72
N GLY A 186 2.42 9.49 6.52
CA GLY A 186 3.71 8.91 6.17
C GLY A 186 4.79 9.94 5.81
N GLY A 187 4.43 11.05 5.16
CA GLY A 187 5.20 12.29 4.92
C GLY A 187 6.68 12.22 4.47
N SER A 188 7.14 13.14 3.61
CA SER A 188 8.57 13.23 3.25
C SER A 188 9.34 14.24 4.13
N ARG A 189 10.36 13.78 4.86
CA ARG A 189 11.42 14.66 5.42
C ARG A 189 12.62 14.72 4.48
N ASN A 190 12.67 15.73 3.61
CA ASN A 190 13.70 16.78 3.65
C ASN A 190 13.51 17.84 2.55
N VAL A 191 13.06 19.01 2.98
CA VAL A 191 13.44 20.31 2.42
C VAL A 191 14.93 20.49 2.72
N GLY A 192 15.81 20.38 1.71
CA GLY A 192 17.23 20.70 1.92
C GLY A 192 18.22 20.12 0.92
N HIS A 193 17.91 19.00 0.26
CA HIS A 193 18.75 18.50 -0.83
C HIS A 193 18.08 18.73 -2.18
N ARG A 194 18.64 19.68 -2.95
CA ARG A 194 18.30 20.06 -4.35
C ARG A 194 18.36 18.92 -5.39
N ARG A 195 18.29 17.65 -4.97
CA ARG A 195 18.42 16.47 -5.85
C ARG A 195 17.37 15.39 -5.54
N GLU A 196 16.10 15.78 -5.46
CA GLU A 196 15.00 14.85 -5.77
C GLU A 196 14.10 15.51 -6.81
N ARG A 197 14.52 15.42 -8.07
CA ARG A 197 13.71 15.78 -9.25
C ARG A 197 12.63 14.74 -9.54
N SER A 198 12.16 13.99 -8.54
CA SER A 198 10.95 13.21 -8.74
C SER A 198 9.78 14.20 -8.67
N VAL A 199 9.16 14.42 -9.82
CA VAL A 199 7.92 15.19 -10.02
C VAL A 199 6.76 14.68 -9.12
N GLN A 200 7.00 13.60 -8.38
CA GLN A 200 6.13 12.94 -7.41
C GLN A 200 6.12 13.58 -5.99
N ALA A 201 7.05 14.48 -5.64
CA ALA A 201 7.17 14.98 -4.26
C ALA A 201 6.73 16.45 -4.02
N MET A 202 6.28 17.21 -5.02
CA MET A 202 6.25 18.68 -4.93
C MET A 202 4.88 19.38 -4.79
N ALA A 203 3.73 18.69 -4.80
CA ALA A 203 2.43 19.38 -4.64
C ALA A 203 1.82 19.28 -3.23
N ILE A 204 2.47 18.57 -2.32
CA ILE A 204 2.07 18.49 -0.92
C ILE A 204 3.09 19.29 -0.14
N THR A 205 2.61 20.25 0.65
CA THR A 205 3.42 21.00 1.61
C THR A 205 4.26 19.99 2.40
N PRO A 206 5.59 20.16 2.53
CA PRO A 206 6.44 19.20 3.23
C PRO A 206 5.86 18.88 4.61
N GLN A 207 5.36 17.65 4.78
CA GLN A 207 4.81 17.15 6.03
C GLN A 207 5.87 16.33 6.78
N PRO A 208 5.86 16.33 8.13
CA PRO A 208 6.74 15.47 8.91
C PRO A 208 6.48 13.99 8.57
N GLY A 209 7.53 13.24 8.20
CA GLY A 209 7.46 11.80 7.94
C GLY A 209 8.79 11.23 7.43
N HIS A 210 8.86 9.94 7.07
CA HIS A 210 10.11 9.26 6.73
C HIS A 210 10.05 8.47 5.43
N GLY A 211 10.85 8.92 4.46
CA GLY A 211 10.99 8.30 3.15
C GLY A 211 9.94 8.77 2.15
N PRO A 212 10.09 8.40 0.86
CA PRO A 212 9.07 8.68 -0.13
C PRO A 212 7.81 7.85 0.14
N PRO A 213 6.65 8.37 -0.23
CA PRO A 213 5.39 7.63 -0.18
C PRO A 213 5.39 6.47 -1.18
N PRO A 214 4.52 5.46 -0.98
CA PRO A 214 4.25 4.42 -1.97
C PRO A 214 4.00 4.98 -3.36
N THR A 215 4.55 4.35 -4.39
CA THR A 215 4.37 4.80 -5.78
C THR A 215 2.97 4.55 -6.30
N ILE A 216 2.32 3.46 -5.85
CA ILE A 216 0.99 3.01 -6.27
C ILE A 216 0.16 2.67 -5.04
N PHE A 217 -1.09 3.07 -5.07
CA PHE A 217 -2.15 2.68 -4.14
C PHE A 217 -3.19 1.90 -4.90
N GLN A 218 -3.90 1.01 -4.24
CA GLN A 218 -4.91 0.22 -4.91
C GLN A 218 -6.11 -0.08 -4.05
N CYS A 219 -7.22 -0.34 -4.73
CA CYS A 219 -8.42 -0.91 -4.16
C CYS A 219 -8.84 -2.11 -5.01
N THR A 220 -9.04 -3.24 -4.35
CA THR A 220 -9.60 -4.45 -4.93
C THR A 220 -10.95 -4.68 -4.29
N TRP A 221 -11.96 -5.09 -5.04
CA TRP A 221 -13.29 -5.36 -4.50
C TRP A 221 -13.97 -6.52 -5.20
N ILE A 222 -14.94 -7.10 -4.51
CA ILE A 222 -15.71 -8.26 -4.96
C ILE A 222 -17.11 -8.20 -4.37
N GLU A 223 -18.09 -8.53 -5.19
CA GLU A 223 -19.46 -8.68 -4.73
C GLU A 223 -19.63 -10.07 -4.10
N GLY A 224 -19.95 -10.08 -2.80
CA GLY A 224 -20.24 -11.28 -2.05
C GLY A 224 -21.58 -11.90 -2.46
N SER A 225 -21.77 -13.17 -2.14
CA SER A 225 -23.04 -13.88 -2.38
C SER A 225 -24.22 -13.29 -1.59
N ASP A 226 -23.92 -12.49 -0.57
CA ASP A 226 -24.87 -11.75 0.26
C ASP A 226 -25.23 -10.36 -0.30
N GLY A 227 -24.72 -10.00 -1.49
CA GLY A 227 -24.95 -8.69 -2.12
C GLY A 227 -24.11 -7.55 -1.54
N ASN A 228 -23.36 -7.81 -0.47
CA ASN A 228 -22.39 -6.86 0.08
C ASN A 228 -21.13 -6.83 -0.78
N VAL A 229 -20.58 -5.64 -0.99
CA VAL A 229 -19.34 -5.47 -1.75
C VAL A 229 -18.16 -5.28 -0.80
N ASP A 230 -17.35 -6.32 -0.68
CA ASP A 230 -16.12 -6.29 0.10
C ASP A 230 -15.01 -5.59 -0.68
N PHE A 231 -14.17 -4.82 0.00
CA PHE A 231 -13.05 -4.15 -0.64
C PHE A 231 -11.81 -4.08 0.25
N SER A 232 -10.64 -4.29 -0.37
CA SER A 232 -9.36 -4.25 0.29
C SER A 232 -8.44 -3.21 -0.33
N LEU A 233 -7.88 -2.35 0.52
CA LEU A 233 -6.94 -1.31 0.15
C LEU A 233 -5.51 -1.76 0.42
N GLY A 234 -4.57 -1.37 -0.46
CA GLY A 234 -3.17 -1.74 -0.33
C GLY A 234 -2.24 -0.73 -1.00
N ALA A 235 -0.98 -0.71 -0.58
CA ALA A 235 0.02 0.19 -1.13
C ALA A 235 1.28 -0.56 -1.57
N SER A 236 1.89 -0.07 -2.64
CA SER A 236 3.13 -0.62 -3.20
C SER A 236 4.33 -0.25 -2.32
N MET A 237 5.30 -1.15 -2.26
CA MET A 237 6.61 -0.85 -1.67
C MET A 237 7.51 -0.04 -2.62
N GLY A 238 7.07 0.20 -3.86
CA GLY A 238 7.75 1.11 -4.77
C GLY A 238 7.86 2.50 -4.15
N GLY A 239 9.02 3.14 -4.32
CA GLY A 239 9.33 4.43 -3.69
C GLY A 239 9.96 4.33 -2.29
N HIS A 240 10.01 3.16 -1.65
CA HIS A 240 10.67 3.05 -0.33
C HIS A 240 12.15 3.43 -0.39
N ASN A 241 12.59 4.21 0.61
CA ASN A 241 14.01 4.49 0.81
C ASN A 241 14.70 3.28 1.44
N TYR A 242 15.28 2.41 0.61
CA TYR A 242 16.01 1.24 1.07
C TYR A 242 17.36 1.55 1.73
N GLY A 243 17.78 2.82 1.78
CA GLY A 243 19.09 3.21 2.26
C GLY A 243 20.23 2.76 1.34
N LYS A 244 21.47 2.97 1.80
CA LYS A 244 22.66 2.60 1.03
C LYS A 244 23.01 1.13 1.28
N ARG A 245 23.18 0.34 0.20
CA ARG A 245 23.59 -1.08 0.27
C ARG A 245 24.83 -1.32 1.14
N ARG A 246 25.80 -0.41 1.12
CA ARG A 246 27.02 -0.52 1.96
C ARG A 246 26.74 -0.45 3.48
N VAL A 247 25.63 0.14 3.87
CA VAL A 247 25.23 0.35 5.28
C VAL A 247 24.27 -0.75 5.71
N LEU A 248 23.25 -1.02 4.89
CA LEU A 248 22.15 -1.91 5.24
C LEU A 248 22.20 -3.30 4.61
N GLY A 249 23.17 -3.57 3.74
CA GLY A 249 23.17 -4.78 2.92
C GLY A 249 21.99 -4.78 1.95
N ASP A 250 21.38 -5.95 1.73
CA ASP A 250 20.31 -6.18 0.75
C ASP A 250 18.91 -5.98 1.34
N TRP A 251 18.74 -4.95 2.19
CA TRP A 251 17.49 -4.65 2.90
C TRP A 251 16.26 -4.61 1.98
N GLY A 252 16.37 -4.01 0.80
CA GLY A 252 15.23 -3.92 -0.10
C GLY A 252 14.74 -5.26 -0.63
N THR A 253 15.66 -6.17 -0.96
CA THR A 253 15.30 -7.53 -1.37
C THR A 253 14.77 -8.34 -0.19
N MET A 254 15.32 -8.16 1.02
CA MET A 254 14.76 -8.78 2.23
C MET A 254 13.30 -8.36 2.45
N LEU A 255 13.01 -7.06 2.39
CA LEU A 255 11.65 -6.53 2.56
C LEU A 255 10.68 -7.06 1.50
N GLN A 256 11.10 -7.10 0.23
CA GLN A 256 10.32 -7.67 -0.88
C GLN A 256 10.05 -9.16 -0.68
N LYS A 257 11.07 -9.93 -0.27
CA LYS A 257 10.94 -11.37 0.04
C LYS A 257 9.99 -11.61 1.20
N THR A 258 10.05 -10.80 2.25
CA THR A 258 9.11 -10.89 3.37
C THR A 258 7.68 -10.62 2.92
N ARG A 259 7.45 -9.62 2.05
CA ARG A 259 6.13 -9.36 1.47
C ARG A 259 5.66 -10.50 0.57
N PHE A 260 6.54 -11.06 -0.27
CA PHE A 260 6.25 -12.24 -1.08
C PHE A 260 5.84 -13.46 -0.23
N THR A 261 6.51 -13.65 0.91
CA THR A 261 6.26 -14.76 1.85
C THR A 261 4.82 -14.73 2.39
N LEU A 262 4.11 -13.61 2.34
CA LEU A 262 2.68 -13.57 2.68
C LEU A 262 1.80 -14.36 1.72
N LEU A 263 2.24 -14.50 0.45
CA LEU A 263 1.53 -15.27 -0.58
C LEU A 263 1.68 -16.77 -0.39
N ASN A 264 2.56 -17.20 0.50
CA ASN A 264 2.95 -18.60 0.61
C ASN A 264 1.80 -19.59 0.79
N ASP A 265 0.80 -19.21 1.59
CA ASP A 265 -0.36 -20.05 1.86
C ASP A 265 -1.54 -19.68 0.93
N TRP A 266 -1.33 -18.71 0.05
CA TRP A 266 -2.28 -18.30 -0.98
C TRP A 266 -2.20 -19.24 -2.19
N ASN A 267 -3.35 -19.82 -2.57
CA ASN A 267 -3.54 -20.59 -3.79
C ASN A 267 -2.46 -21.67 -4.08
N SER A 268 -1.93 -22.29 -3.01
CA SER A 268 -0.86 -23.30 -3.07
C SER A 268 0.41 -22.82 -3.79
N ILE A 269 0.69 -21.49 -3.82
CA ILE A 269 1.77 -20.90 -4.62
C ILE A 269 3.14 -21.54 -4.33
N LYS A 270 3.40 -21.90 -3.07
CA LYS A 270 4.63 -22.60 -2.63
C LYS A 270 4.89 -23.91 -3.37
N THR A 271 3.82 -24.61 -3.75
CA THR A 271 3.89 -25.93 -4.42
C THR A 271 3.49 -25.87 -5.89
N SER A 272 2.99 -24.72 -6.34
CA SER A 272 2.57 -24.51 -7.72
C SER A 272 3.76 -24.55 -8.65
N LYS A 273 3.69 -25.46 -9.62
CA LYS A 273 4.67 -25.60 -10.70
C LYS A 273 4.13 -24.98 -11.98
N TRP A 274 5.02 -24.49 -12.81
CA TRP A 274 4.70 -23.99 -14.13
C TRP A 274 5.85 -24.32 -15.10
N LYS A 275 5.55 -24.32 -16.40
CA LYS A 275 6.55 -24.57 -17.46
C LYS A 275 7.27 -23.28 -17.80
N ASN A 276 8.57 -23.21 -17.53
CA ASN A 276 9.41 -22.11 -17.98
C ASN A 276 9.63 -22.11 -19.49
N GLN A 277 10.30 -21.09 -20.03
CA GLN A 277 10.68 -21.00 -21.44
C GLN A 277 11.48 -22.20 -21.96
N LYS A 278 12.14 -22.95 -21.07
CA LYS A 278 12.87 -24.19 -21.39
C LYS A 278 12.01 -25.44 -21.28
N ASN A 279 10.70 -25.29 -21.11
CA ASN A 279 9.72 -26.36 -20.90
C ASN A 279 10.01 -27.25 -19.67
N GLN A 280 10.69 -26.68 -18.67
CA GLN A 280 11.00 -27.34 -17.41
C GLN A 280 9.96 -26.97 -16.36
N ASP A 281 9.56 -27.94 -15.54
CA ASP A 281 8.74 -27.66 -14.38
C ASP A 281 9.57 -26.96 -13.32
N VAL A 282 9.24 -25.70 -13.04
CA VAL A 282 9.85 -24.91 -11.98
C VAL A 282 8.79 -24.50 -10.96
N LEU A 283 9.19 -24.38 -9.70
CA LEU A 283 8.31 -23.86 -8.66
C LEU A 283 8.12 -22.36 -8.86
N PHE A 284 6.91 -21.87 -8.61
CA PHE A 284 6.68 -20.43 -8.51
C PHE A 284 7.43 -19.88 -7.29
N SER A 285 8.32 -18.91 -7.50
CA SER A 285 9.21 -18.38 -6.47
C SER A 285 9.34 -16.87 -6.56
N PHE A 286 9.99 -16.26 -5.57
CA PHE A 286 10.30 -14.83 -5.61
C PHE A 286 11.24 -14.46 -6.77
N GLU A 287 12.16 -15.37 -7.11
CA GLU A 287 13.13 -15.16 -8.19
C GLU A 287 12.55 -15.56 -9.55
N ASP A 288 11.63 -16.53 -9.55
CA ASP A 288 11.11 -17.18 -10.75
C ASP A 288 9.59 -17.10 -10.81
N SER A 289 9.09 -16.24 -11.70
CA SER A 289 7.68 -16.17 -12.06
C SER A 289 7.52 -16.17 -13.57
N PRO A 290 6.34 -16.57 -14.11
CA PRO A 290 6.10 -16.58 -15.55
C PRO A 290 6.42 -15.25 -16.24
N SER A 291 6.13 -14.11 -15.59
CA SER A 291 6.39 -12.78 -16.15
C SER A 291 7.88 -12.42 -16.17
N ILE A 292 8.66 -12.90 -15.20
CA ILE A 292 10.12 -12.68 -15.13
C ILE A 292 10.81 -13.53 -16.19
N ASP A 293 10.51 -14.83 -16.21
CA ASP A 293 11.11 -15.77 -17.16
C ASP A 293 10.74 -15.44 -18.61
N SER A 294 9.50 -15.03 -18.87
CA SER A 294 9.09 -14.56 -20.20
C SER A 294 9.77 -13.26 -20.64
N GLY A 295 10.56 -12.61 -19.77
CA GLY A 295 11.19 -11.32 -20.02
C GLY A 295 10.20 -10.15 -20.08
N ARG A 296 8.90 -10.39 -19.84
CA ARG A 296 7.84 -9.37 -19.88
C ARG A 296 7.92 -8.41 -18.69
N SER A 297 8.54 -8.81 -17.60
CA SER A 297 8.72 -7.99 -16.40
C SER A 297 10.08 -8.25 -15.76
N LYS A 298 10.69 -7.21 -15.19
CA LYS A 298 11.83 -7.35 -14.27
C LYS A 298 11.40 -7.20 -12.80
N THR A 299 10.11 -6.92 -12.58
CA THR A 299 9.56 -6.65 -11.26
C THR A 299 9.25 -7.96 -10.55
N LYS A 300 9.87 -8.16 -9.39
CA LYS A 300 9.59 -9.29 -8.51
C LYS A 300 8.29 -9.06 -7.72
N PHE A 301 7.54 -10.13 -7.48
CA PHE A 301 6.40 -10.11 -6.57
C PHE A 301 6.87 -9.71 -5.17
N GLY A 302 6.14 -8.82 -4.50
CA GLY A 302 6.54 -8.26 -3.20
C GLY A 302 6.93 -6.78 -3.24
N ASN A 303 6.92 -6.14 -4.42
CA ASN A 303 6.83 -4.68 -4.51
C ASN A 303 5.39 -4.18 -4.65
N CYS A 304 4.49 -5.04 -5.06
CA CYS A 304 3.21 -4.64 -5.61
C CYS A 304 2.20 -4.28 -4.49
N GLY A 305 1.27 -3.38 -4.80
CA GLY A 305 0.30 -2.86 -3.82
C GLY A 305 -0.77 -3.88 -3.43
N GLU A 306 -0.94 -4.90 -4.25
CA GLU A 306 -1.94 -5.94 -4.15
C GLU A 306 -1.66 -7.02 -3.12
N THR A 307 -0.49 -7.07 -2.49
CA THR A 307 -0.13 -8.24 -1.66
C THR A 307 -1.17 -8.54 -0.59
N TYR A 308 -1.51 -7.58 0.28
CA TYR A 308 -2.53 -7.80 1.31
C TYR A 308 -3.94 -7.94 0.70
N PRO A 309 -4.39 -7.07 -0.22
CA PRO A 309 -5.70 -7.23 -0.86
C PRO A 309 -5.93 -8.58 -1.52
N PHE A 310 -4.94 -9.13 -2.21
CA PHE A 310 -5.08 -10.43 -2.87
C PHE A 310 -5.09 -11.58 -1.88
N VAL A 311 -4.20 -11.59 -0.88
CA VAL A 311 -4.22 -12.67 0.11
C VAL A 311 -5.54 -12.68 0.87
N HIS A 312 -6.07 -11.51 1.24
CA HIS A 312 -7.32 -11.41 1.98
C HIS A 312 -8.56 -11.69 1.14
N LEU A 313 -8.78 -10.97 0.04
CA LEU A 313 -9.99 -11.16 -0.77
C LEU A 313 -9.94 -12.48 -1.51
N LEU A 314 -8.87 -12.79 -2.25
CA LEU A 314 -8.84 -14.02 -3.04
C LEU A 314 -8.71 -15.27 -2.16
N GLY A 315 -8.11 -15.15 -0.96
CA GLY A 315 -8.09 -16.23 0.04
C GLY A 315 -9.48 -16.51 0.60
N THR A 316 -10.21 -15.47 0.96
CA THR A 316 -11.60 -15.56 1.47
C THR A 316 -12.54 -16.19 0.45
N TYR A 317 -12.42 -15.80 -0.82
CA TYR A 317 -13.32 -16.23 -1.88
C TYR A 317 -12.80 -17.44 -2.67
N ARG A 318 -11.82 -18.18 -2.14
CA ARG A 318 -11.05 -19.23 -2.84
C ARG A 318 -11.92 -20.25 -3.58
N GLU A 319 -12.99 -20.71 -2.94
CA GLU A 319 -13.89 -21.77 -3.44
C GLU A 319 -15.16 -21.21 -4.11
N SER A 320 -15.27 -19.88 -4.26
CA SER A 320 -16.45 -19.25 -4.85
C SER A 320 -16.26 -18.97 -6.34
N ALA A 321 -17.33 -19.12 -7.13
CA ALA A 321 -17.36 -18.64 -8.51
C ALA A 321 -17.05 -17.13 -8.60
N SER A 322 -17.42 -16.38 -7.55
CA SER A 322 -17.17 -14.94 -7.40
C SER A 322 -15.69 -14.56 -7.43
N ARG A 323 -14.75 -15.50 -7.20
CA ARG A 323 -13.32 -15.22 -7.36
C ARG A 323 -12.95 -14.70 -8.75
N LYS A 324 -13.69 -15.11 -9.79
CA LYS A 324 -13.50 -14.64 -11.17
C LYS A 324 -14.04 -13.23 -11.41
N GLU A 325 -14.84 -12.72 -10.48
CA GLU A 325 -15.52 -11.42 -10.56
C GLU A 325 -14.80 -10.31 -9.77
N VAL A 326 -13.58 -10.60 -9.31
CA VAL A 326 -12.77 -9.65 -8.55
C VAL A 326 -12.37 -8.50 -9.44
N LYS A 327 -12.66 -7.30 -8.98
CA LYS A 327 -12.36 -6.05 -9.68
C LYS A 327 -11.28 -5.31 -8.92
N GLY A 328 -10.53 -4.47 -9.62
CA GLY A 328 -9.51 -3.66 -9.01
C GLY A 328 -9.23 -2.38 -9.76
N LEU A 329 -8.65 -1.42 -9.05
CA LEU A 329 -8.06 -0.22 -9.62
C LEU A 329 -6.75 0.08 -8.90
N ALA A 330 -5.85 0.74 -9.63
CA ALA A 330 -4.59 1.25 -9.10
C ALA A 330 -4.53 2.76 -9.34
N LEU A 331 -4.13 3.51 -8.32
CA LEU A 331 -3.96 4.94 -8.32
C LEU A 331 -2.48 5.27 -8.11
N ALA A 332 -1.88 5.97 -9.07
CA ALA A 332 -0.51 6.42 -8.93
C ALA A 332 -0.39 7.58 -7.94
N SER A 333 0.66 7.57 -7.13
CA SER A 333 1.05 8.69 -6.24
C SER A 333 1.05 10.06 -6.91
N ALA A 334 1.46 10.12 -8.18
CA ALA A 334 1.47 11.34 -9.00
C ALA A 334 0.08 12.00 -9.13
N PHE A 335 -0.99 11.26 -8.90
CA PHE A 335 -2.36 11.79 -8.84
C PHE A 335 -2.50 12.96 -7.85
N LEU A 336 -1.79 12.92 -6.72
CA LEU A 336 -1.82 14.01 -5.74
C LEU A 336 -1.14 15.30 -6.22
N ASN A 337 -0.34 15.23 -7.29
CA ASN A 337 0.44 16.37 -7.79
C ASN A 337 -0.15 17.07 -9.00
N ILE A 338 -1.13 16.47 -9.66
CA ILE A 338 -1.77 17.11 -10.79
C ILE A 338 -2.85 18.00 -10.21
N GLU A 339 -2.58 19.30 -10.07
CA GLU A 339 -3.52 20.26 -9.47
C GLU A 339 -4.92 20.17 -10.09
N ALA A 340 -5.02 19.98 -11.42
CA ALA A 340 -6.30 19.76 -12.08
C ALA A 340 -7.02 18.48 -11.62
N LEU A 341 -6.31 17.38 -11.38
CA LEU A 341 -6.92 16.16 -10.83
C LEU A 341 -7.15 16.29 -9.33
N ARG A 342 -6.25 16.94 -8.59
CA ARG A 342 -6.46 17.26 -7.18
C ARG A 342 -7.64 18.20 -7.01
N ASN A 343 -7.93 19.09 -7.96
CA ASN A 343 -9.05 20.02 -7.92
C ASN A 343 -10.34 19.37 -8.44
N ALA A 344 -10.25 18.59 -9.53
CA ALA A 344 -11.36 17.79 -10.03
C ALA A 344 -11.80 16.72 -9.00
N TYR A 345 -10.86 16.14 -8.25
CA TYR A 345 -11.12 15.16 -7.19
C TYR A 345 -11.04 15.74 -5.77
N SER A 346 -10.68 17.02 -5.57
CA SER A 346 -11.12 17.78 -4.40
C SER A 346 -12.57 18.09 -4.73
N LEU A 347 -13.46 17.19 -4.32
CA LEU A 347 -14.78 17.01 -4.94
C LEU A 347 -15.76 18.19 -4.75
N LYS A 348 -15.30 19.41 -4.45
CA LYS A 348 -16.03 20.67 -4.58
C LYS A 348 -16.56 20.90 -6.00
N GLU A 349 -15.93 20.32 -7.03
CA GLU A 349 -16.38 20.43 -8.44
C GLU A 349 -17.09 19.17 -8.99
N ILE A 350 -17.16 18.06 -8.24
CA ILE A 350 -17.89 16.85 -8.69
C ILE A 350 -19.42 17.02 -8.54
N SER A 351 -19.88 18.18 -8.07
CA SER A 351 -21.24 18.64 -8.33
C SER A 351 -21.32 19.42 -9.64
N VAL A 352 -21.93 18.80 -10.66
CA VAL A 352 -22.64 19.46 -11.77
C VAL A 352 -21.77 20.28 -12.72
N LYS A 353 -20.96 19.59 -13.52
CA LYS A 353 -21.09 19.70 -14.99
C LYS A 353 -21.08 18.29 -15.55
N GLN A 354 -21.96 17.99 -16.50
CA GLN A 354 -21.68 16.93 -17.46
C GLN A 354 -20.27 17.24 -17.98
N VAL A 355 -19.25 16.54 -17.48
CA VAL A 355 -18.00 16.41 -18.23
C VAL A 355 -18.47 15.72 -19.49
N ALA A 356 -18.56 16.50 -20.56
CA ALA A 356 -18.93 16.01 -21.86
C ALA A 356 -18.17 14.71 -22.05
N THR A 357 -18.90 13.67 -22.42
CA THR A 357 -18.42 12.31 -22.72
C THR A 357 -17.28 12.29 -23.77
N ALA A 358 -16.83 13.45 -24.24
CA ALA A 358 -15.77 13.67 -25.20
C ALA A 358 -14.34 13.72 -24.60
N GLU A 359 -14.11 13.97 -23.30
CA GLU A 359 -12.72 14.12 -22.79
C GLU A 359 -12.21 12.97 -21.90
N LEU A 360 -13.08 12.09 -21.40
CA LEU A 360 -12.64 10.93 -20.59
C LEU A 360 -12.10 9.77 -21.43
N ASN A 361 -12.40 9.72 -22.73
CA ASN A 361 -11.78 8.77 -23.66
C ASN A 361 -10.29 9.06 -23.92
N ASN A 362 -9.81 10.25 -23.56
CA ASN A 362 -8.38 10.59 -23.61
C ASN A 362 -7.64 10.21 -22.32
N PHE A 363 -8.32 9.75 -21.27
CA PHE A 363 -7.70 9.54 -19.96
C PHE A 363 -7.34 8.10 -19.62
N LEU A 364 -7.84 7.11 -20.35
CA LEU A 364 -7.28 5.75 -20.45
C LEU A 364 -7.80 5.12 -21.76
N PRO A 365 -6.96 5.07 -22.81
CA PRO A 365 -6.21 3.84 -23.02
C PRO A 365 -4.71 4.11 -22.92
N TRP A 366 -3.98 3.14 -22.39
CA TRP A 366 -2.53 3.10 -22.49
C TRP A 366 -2.12 2.83 -23.96
N GLU A 367 -2.45 3.73 -24.90
CA GLU A 367 -1.93 3.66 -26.29
C GLU A 367 -0.48 4.18 -26.37
N ASN A 368 -0.04 4.94 -25.35
CA ASN A 368 1.36 5.30 -25.16
C ASN A 368 1.82 4.84 -23.78
N ALA A 369 2.00 3.52 -23.61
CA ALA A 369 2.91 3.06 -22.56
C ALA A 369 4.25 3.79 -22.71
N PRO A 370 4.90 4.25 -21.61
CA PRO A 370 6.23 4.83 -21.70
C PRO A 370 7.12 3.88 -22.47
N SER A 371 7.65 4.36 -23.59
CA SER A 371 8.43 3.52 -24.47
C SER A 371 9.76 3.23 -23.78
N ALA A 372 10.45 2.15 -24.16
CA ALA A 372 11.79 1.86 -23.65
C ALA A 372 12.82 3.01 -23.90
N LYS A 373 12.49 4.03 -24.71
CA LYS A 373 13.30 5.25 -24.88
C LYS A 373 13.20 6.21 -23.68
N ASP A 374 12.10 6.21 -22.94
CA ASP A 374 11.88 7.14 -21.82
C ASP A 374 12.68 6.75 -20.55
N PHE A 375 13.39 5.62 -20.60
CA PHE A 375 14.27 5.10 -19.55
C PHE A 375 15.76 5.04 -19.92
N LYS A 376 16.20 5.69 -21.02
CA LYS A 376 17.61 5.68 -21.41
C LYS A 376 18.33 6.97 -21.04
N GLU A 377 19.02 6.96 -19.90
CA GLU A 377 20.34 7.59 -19.80
C GLU A 377 21.40 6.50 -19.64
N ASN A 378 22.36 6.52 -20.56
CA ASN A 378 23.62 5.75 -20.63
C ASN A 378 23.52 4.23 -20.86
N GLU A 379 23.57 3.82 -22.13
CA GLU A 379 24.75 3.19 -22.77
C GLU A 379 24.38 2.52 -24.13
N GLY A 380 25.22 2.80 -25.13
CA GLY A 380 25.65 1.92 -26.23
C GLY A 380 24.66 1.03 -27.02
N SER A 381 24.49 1.41 -28.29
CA SER A 381 24.43 0.52 -29.49
C SER A 381 23.28 -0.47 -29.74
N LYS A 382 22.54 -0.17 -30.83
CA LYS A 382 22.00 -1.02 -31.93
C LYS A 382 21.37 -2.39 -31.63
N ALA A 383 20.06 -2.50 -31.88
CA ALA A 383 19.46 -3.32 -32.95
C ALA A 383 17.93 -3.10 -32.97
N GLU A 384 17.37 -2.87 -34.16
CA GLU A 384 15.94 -2.75 -34.44
C GLU A 384 15.31 -4.14 -34.60
N ALA A 385 14.12 -4.35 -34.03
CA ALA A 385 13.23 -5.44 -34.40
C ALA A 385 11.77 -5.00 -34.25
N GLU A 386 11.02 -5.16 -35.35
CA GLU A 386 9.61 -4.83 -35.52
C GLU A 386 8.70 -5.57 -34.53
N VAL A 387 7.73 -4.86 -33.94
CA VAL A 387 6.64 -5.45 -33.16
C VAL A 387 5.40 -5.46 -34.04
N LYS A 388 4.96 -6.67 -34.44
CA LYS A 388 3.61 -6.91 -34.97
C LYS A 388 2.63 -6.94 -33.80
N GLU A 389 1.58 -6.13 -33.90
CA GLU A 389 0.38 -6.22 -33.08
C GLU A 389 -0.21 -7.63 -33.16
N ASN A 390 -0.48 -8.22 -32.00
CA ASN A 390 -1.56 -9.18 -31.82
C ASN A 390 -2.03 -9.07 -30.37
N GLY A 391 -3.27 -8.59 -30.21
CA GLY A 391 -3.90 -8.37 -28.92
C GLY A 391 -4.18 -9.68 -28.19
N HIS A 392 -4.12 -9.62 -26.87
CA HIS A 392 -4.94 -10.44 -25.97
C HIS A 392 -5.06 -9.75 -24.62
N LEU A 393 -6.30 -9.37 -24.30
CA LEU A 393 -6.79 -9.11 -22.95
C LEU A 393 -6.48 -10.32 -22.07
N LEU A 394 -5.70 -10.14 -21.01
CA LEU A 394 -5.60 -11.11 -19.93
C LEU A 394 -6.53 -10.67 -18.81
N SER A 395 -7.69 -11.32 -18.76
CA SER A 395 -8.34 -11.69 -17.51
C SER A 395 -7.33 -12.46 -16.64
N LEU A 396 -7.21 -12.10 -15.36
CA LEU A 396 -6.54 -12.92 -14.35
C LEU A 396 -7.58 -13.67 -13.52
#